data_AF-A0A956E4P3-F1
#
_entry.id   AF-A0A956E4P3-F1
#
_cell.length_a   1.000
_cell.length_b   1.000
_cell.length_c   1.000
_cell.angle_alpha   90.00
_cell.angle_beta   90.00
_cell.angle_gamma   90.00
#
_symmetry.space_group_name_H-M   'P 1'
#
loop_
_entity.id
_entity.type
_entity.pdbx_description
1 polymer ?
#
loop_
_entity_poly.entity_id
_entity_poly.type
_entity_poly.pdbx_seq_one_letter_code
_entity_poly.pdbx_strand_id
1 'polypeptide(L)'
;MSEEQAVEVQPNQPIEEPAAAPLRDPSDPMSVRELFEAGVHFGHQTKRWNPKMRPYIYGARNGIHIIDLDRTVNLFRKAFEFV
;
A
#
# COMPACT_ATOMS: atom_id res chain seq x y z
N MET A 1 42.77 -39.32 -12.73
CA MET A 1 41.81 -39.13 -11.62
C MET A 1 42.04 -37.71 -11.14
N SER A 2 41.32 -36.73 -11.71
CA SER A 2 40.04 -36.23 -11.19
C SER A 2 40.31 -35.17 -10.12
N GLU A 3 39.90 -33.91 -10.19
CA GLU A 3 38.95 -33.20 -11.05
C GLU A 3 39.34 -31.71 -11.05
N GLU A 4 39.15 -31.08 -12.20
CA GLU A 4 39.27 -29.65 -12.43
C GLU A 4 37.99 -28.98 -11.90
N GLN A 5 38.08 -28.23 -10.79
CA GLN A 5 36.93 -27.49 -10.27
C GLN A 5 36.74 -26.23 -11.11
N ALA A 6 35.85 -26.31 -12.09
CA ALA A 6 35.37 -25.18 -12.86
C ALA A 6 34.66 -24.17 -11.93
N VAL A 7 35.10 -22.91 -11.99
CA VAL A 7 34.35 -21.77 -11.46
C VAL A 7 33.15 -21.58 -12.37
N GLU A 8 31.96 -21.97 -11.89
CA GLU A 8 30.71 -21.81 -12.60
C GLU A 8 30.34 -20.32 -12.67
N VAL A 9 30.70 -19.69 -13.79
CA VAL A 9 30.21 -18.36 -14.16
C VAL A 9 28.73 -18.52 -14.47
N GLN A 10 27.87 -18.17 -13.52
CA GLN A 10 26.42 -18.11 -13.74
C GLN A 10 26.09 -16.91 -14.66
N PRO A 11 25.72 -17.11 -15.93
CA PRO A 11 25.35 -16.03 -16.83
C PRO A 11 23.82 -15.94 -16.83
N ASN A 12 23.27 -15.27 -15.81
CA ASN A 12 21.93 -14.69 -15.85
C ASN A 12 21.66 -13.99 -14.51
N GLN A 13 22.14 -12.76 -14.38
CA GLN A 13 21.45 -11.78 -13.55
C GLN A 13 20.54 -11.00 -14.51
N PRO A 14 19.21 -11.14 -14.45
CA PRO A 14 18.33 -10.23 -15.16
C PRO A 14 18.62 -8.80 -14.67
N ILE A 15 18.96 -7.92 -15.60
CA ILE A 15 19.06 -6.49 -15.33
C ILE A 15 17.61 -5.99 -15.30
N GLU A 16 16.91 -6.16 -14.17
CA GLU A 16 15.55 -5.62 -14.04
C GLU A 16 15.62 -4.10 -13.83
N GLU A 17 15.04 -3.37 -14.79
CA GLU A 17 14.89 -1.92 -14.85
C GLU A 17 14.20 -1.34 -13.60
N PRO A 18 14.55 -0.11 -13.16
CA PRO A 18 13.90 0.54 -12.03
C PRO A 18 12.60 1.25 -12.47
N ALA A 19 11.51 0.54 -12.80
CA ALA A 19 10.27 1.21 -13.25
C ALA A 19 8.96 0.39 -13.24
N ALA A 20 8.72 -0.53 -12.31
CA ALA A 20 7.38 -1.13 -12.18
C ALA A 20 7.00 -1.37 -10.72
N ALA A 21 5.76 -1.01 -10.39
CA ALA A 21 5.14 -1.03 -9.08
C ALA A 21 5.45 -2.31 -8.26
N PRO A 22 5.48 -2.22 -6.90
CA PRO A 22 5.65 -3.42 -6.09
C PRO A 22 4.59 -4.45 -6.49
N LEU A 23 5.05 -5.66 -6.72
CA LEU A 23 4.28 -6.85 -7.08
C LEU A 23 2.92 -6.84 -6.37
N ARG A 24 1.87 -6.43 -7.08
CA ARG A 24 0.50 -6.47 -6.55
C ARG A 24 0.17 -7.94 -6.33
N ASP A 25 0.00 -8.36 -5.08
CA ASP A 25 -0.56 -9.67 -4.79
C ASP A 25 -1.93 -9.73 -5.48
N PRO A 26 -2.16 -10.63 -6.45
CA PRO A 26 -3.38 -10.63 -7.27
C PRO A 26 -4.64 -10.92 -6.44
N SER A 27 -4.48 -11.37 -5.19
CA SER A 27 -5.55 -11.64 -4.25
C SER A 27 -5.99 -10.43 -3.41
N ASP A 28 -5.17 -9.38 -3.30
CA ASP A 28 -5.50 -8.21 -2.49
C ASP A 28 -5.85 -7.03 -3.40
N PRO A 29 -7.07 -6.46 -3.31
CA PRO A 29 -7.47 -5.44 -4.24
C PRO A 29 -6.67 -4.13 -4.08
N MET A 30 -6.13 -3.81 -2.89
CA MET A 30 -5.27 -2.62 -2.62
C MET A 30 -4.43 -2.76 -1.33
N SER A 31 -3.20 -2.23 -1.33
CA SER A 31 -2.34 -2.12 -0.13
C SER A 31 -2.46 -0.76 0.60
N VAL A 32 -2.15 -0.72 1.91
CA VAL A 32 -2.12 0.54 2.70
C VAL A 32 -1.13 1.55 2.13
N ARG A 33 0.01 1.06 1.63
CA ARG A 33 1.06 1.90 1.05
C ARG A 33 0.57 2.63 -0.19
N GLU A 34 -0.13 1.95 -1.08
CA GLU A 34 -0.71 2.57 -2.29
C GLU A 34 -1.74 3.64 -1.93
N LEU A 35 -2.59 3.39 -0.93
CA LEU A 35 -3.56 4.37 -0.43
C LEU A 35 -2.88 5.59 0.19
N PHE A 36 -1.75 5.37 0.87
CA PHE A 36 -0.95 6.45 1.44
C PHE A 36 -0.30 7.31 0.35
N GLU A 37 0.35 6.69 -0.63
CA GLU A 37 0.99 7.35 -1.77
C GLU A 37 -0.03 8.09 -2.65
N ALA A 38 -1.23 7.54 -2.81
CA ALA A 38 -2.35 8.19 -3.50
C ALA A 38 -2.94 9.39 -2.72
N GLY A 39 -2.58 9.59 -1.46
CA GLY A 39 -3.03 10.72 -0.66
C GLY A 39 -4.49 10.65 -0.16
N VAL A 40 -5.11 9.47 -0.16
CA VAL A 40 -6.55 9.32 0.20
C VAL A 40 -6.84 9.49 1.71
N HIS A 41 -5.80 9.53 2.54
CA HIS A 41 -5.90 9.68 3.99
C HIS A 41 -6.19 11.12 4.44
N PHE A 42 -6.07 12.11 3.54
CA PHE A 42 -6.39 13.49 3.86
C PHE A 42 -7.91 13.72 3.85
N GLY A 43 -8.47 13.98 5.04
CA GLY A 43 -9.87 14.30 5.23
C GLY A 43 -10.16 15.79 5.17
N HIS A 44 -11.29 16.18 5.78
CA HIS A 44 -11.73 17.57 5.84
C HIS A 44 -11.04 18.36 6.95
N GLN A 45 -11.18 19.69 6.89
CA GLN A 45 -10.74 20.58 7.96
C GLN A 45 -11.49 20.31 9.27
N THR A 46 -10.77 20.38 10.39
CA THR A 46 -11.27 20.20 11.77
C THR A 46 -12.43 21.12 12.16
N LYS A 47 -12.62 22.25 11.47
CA LYS A 47 -13.71 23.20 11.74
C LYS A 47 -15.07 22.77 11.16
N ARG A 48 -15.07 22.01 10.06
CA ARG A 48 -16.29 21.62 9.33
C ARG A 48 -16.19 20.15 8.95
N TRP A 49 -16.59 19.30 9.89
CA TRP A 49 -16.61 17.86 9.72
C TRP A 49 -17.86 17.27 10.39
N ASN A 50 -18.23 16.05 9.99
CA ASN A 50 -19.36 15.33 10.57
C ASN A 50 -18.88 14.50 11.78
N PRO A 51 -19.39 14.74 13.01
CA PRO A 51 -19.00 14.00 14.20
C PRO A 51 -19.15 12.47 14.11
N LYS A 52 -20.03 11.98 13.23
CA LYS A 52 -20.19 10.53 12.97
C LYS A 52 -18.94 9.89 12.36
N MET A 53 -18.04 10.68 11.76
CA MET A 53 -16.78 10.20 11.19
C MET A 53 -15.70 9.95 12.26
N ARG A 54 -15.93 10.31 13.52
CA ARG A 54 -14.94 10.18 14.61
C ARG A 54 -14.30 8.79 14.70
N PRO A 55 -15.02 7.66 14.53
CA PRO A 55 -14.43 6.32 14.61
C PRO A 55 -13.50 5.95 13.45
N TYR A 56 -13.47 6.75 12.38
CA TYR A 56 -12.67 6.50 11.17
C TYR A 56 -11.50 7.49 11.04
N ILE A 57 -11.38 8.42 11.98
CA ILE A 57 -10.33 9.44 12.01
C ILE A 57 -9.21 8.94 12.91
N TYR A 58 -8.00 8.83 12.34
CA TYR A 58 -6.77 8.51 13.07
C TYR A 58 -6.34 9.67 13.97
N GLY A 59 -6.44 10.90 13.46
CA GLY A 59 -6.06 12.09 14.20
C GLY A 59 -6.29 13.37 13.39
N ALA A 60 -5.68 14.47 13.83
CA ALA A 60 -5.66 15.71 13.06
C ALA A 60 -4.26 16.33 13.07
N ARG A 61 -3.81 16.83 11.92
CA ARG A 61 -2.52 17.53 11.76
C ARG A 61 -2.74 18.77 10.91
N ASN A 62 -2.16 19.90 11.32
CA ASN A 62 -2.29 21.18 10.61
C ASN A 62 -3.75 21.59 10.32
N GLY A 63 -4.67 21.23 11.23
CA GLY A 63 -6.09 21.53 11.09
C GLY A 63 -6.86 20.64 10.10
N ILE A 64 -6.24 19.61 9.54
CA ILE A 64 -6.86 18.61 8.64
C ILE A 64 -7.02 17.28 9.39
N HIS A 65 -8.18 16.65 9.26
CA HIS A 65 -8.40 15.29 9.76
C HIS A 65 -7.65 14.26 8.91
N ILE A 66 -6.96 13.34 9.57
CA ILE A 66 -6.30 12.20 8.94
C ILE A 66 -7.18 10.98 9.15
N ILE A 67 -7.53 10.32 8.05
CA ILE A 67 -8.35 9.11 8.04
C ILE A 67 -7.47 7.89 8.31
N ASP A 68 -8.01 6.93 9.06
CA ASP A 68 -7.35 5.66 9.34
C ASP A 68 -7.39 4.74 8.10
N LEU A 69 -6.21 4.48 7.52
CA LEU A 69 -6.08 3.63 6.34
C LEU A 69 -6.20 2.14 6.65
N ASP A 70 -5.82 1.68 7.84
CA ASP A 70 -5.94 0.27 8.21
C ASP A 70 -7.42 -0.12 8.29
N ARG A 71 -8.24 0.76 8.87
CA ARG A 71 -9.70 0.58 8.85
C ARG A 71 -10.27 0.69 7.43
N THR A 72 -9.73 1.59 6.61
CA THR A 72 -10.16 1.77 5.21
C THR A 72 -9.91 0.53 4.37
N VAL A 73 -8.73 -0.09 4.44
CA VAL A 73 -8.42 -1.32 3.68
C VAL A 73 -9.39 -2.45 4.04
N ASN A 74 -9.65 -2.66 5.33
CA ASN A 74 -10.56 -3.71 5.78
C ASN A 74 -12.00 -3.50 5.28
N LEU A 75 -12.48 -2.26 5.26
CA LEU A 75 -13.82 -1.92 4.75
C LEU A 75 -13.87 -1.98 3.23
N PHE A 76 -12.79 -1.59 2.56
CA PHE A 76 -12.65 -1.63 1.12
C PHE A 76 -12.74 -3.07 0.60
N ARG A 77 -12.04 -4.01 1.23
CA ARG A 77 -12.14 -5.45 0.89
C ARG A 77 -13.57 -5.97 0.99
N LYS A 78 -14.27 -5.65 2.08
CA LYS A 78 -15.69 -6.02 2.25
C LYS A 78 -16.60 -5.43 1.17
N ALA A 79 -16.34 -4.17 0.79
CA ALA A 79 -17.11 -3.52 -0.27
C ALA A 79 -16.79 -4.11 -1.65
N PHE A 80 -15.53 -4.48 -1.89
CA PHE A 80 -15.08 -5.13 -3.12
C PHE A 80 -15.69 -6.52 -3.29
N GLU A 81 -15.77 -7.31 -2.21
CA GLU A 81 -16.42 -8.64 -2.21
C GLU A 81 -17.94 -8.59 -2.44
N PHE A 82 -18.58 -7.45 -2.17
CA PHE A 82 -20.03 -7.30 -2.36
C PHE A 82 -20.44 -7.12 -3.83
N VAL A 83 -19.52 -6.62 -4.67
CA VAL A 83 -19.76 -6.29 -6.10
C VAL A 83 -19.42 -7.50 -6.98
#